data_AF-A0A961CEC7-F1
#
_entry.id   AF-A0A961CEC7-F1
#
_cell.length_a   1.000
_cell.length_b   1.000
_cell.length_c   1.000
_cell.angle_alpha   90.00
_cell.angle_beta   90.00
_cell.angle_gamma   90.00
#
_symmetry.space_group_name_H-M   'P 1'
#
loop_
_entity.id
_entity.type
_entity.pdbx_description
1 polymer ?
#
loop_
_entity_poly.entity_id
_entity_poly.type
_entity_poly.pdbx_seq_one_letter_code
_entity_poly.pdbx_strand_id
1 'polypeptide(L)'
;MATRRPTMLLILPRAEVNGLHRVIGHRFVPLALMAVGVLAEREGWDVIIVDESLEDLPPIRPDLVGISVWTMFAPRAYRIADSYRQRGIPVVLGGAHVSMLPGEALRHADAVVVGEAEAVLAEVLADARAGTLRGIYRGNWQPMEASPTLDDMSHLYDRFPPWRYWPQYSVQTTRGCRFNCDYCSVIRINGRGARHHNPHDVIAQLKRRTERNRLTAGLMFTDDDFGSDLDYTTELLEAMVAAEVKVAWTAQSSIGIARHPELLALARRAGCSVLFLGLESITRES
;
A
#
# COMPACT_ATOMS: atom_id res chain seq x y z
N MET A 1 -33.33 -17.38 -3.26
CA MET A 1 -33.03 -15.95 -3.06
C MET A 1 -31.53 -15.80 -3.05
N ALA A 2 -30.94 -15.08 -4.00
CA ALA A 2 -29.51 -14.79 -3.95
C ALA A 2 -29.25 -13.92 -2.70
N THR A 3 -28.43 -14.40 -1.78
CA THR A 3 -28.00 -13.64 -0.61
C THR A 3 -27.23 -12.41 -1.09
N ARG A 4 -27.62 -11.22 -0.63
CA ARG A 4 -26.91 -9.97 -0.94
C ARG A 4 -25.46 -10.11 -0.47
N ARG A 5 -24.50 -9.73 -1.30
CA ARG A 5 -23.09 -9.65 -0.89
C ARG A 5 -22.93 -8.61 0.23
N PRO A 6 -22.20 -8.92 1.31
CA PRO A 6 -21.94 -7.97 2.37
C PRO A 6 -20.99 -6.87 1.87
N THR A 7 -21.17 -5.65 2.36
CA THR A 7 -20.43 -4.47 1.95
C THR A 7 -19.33 -4.14 2.95
N MET A 8 -18.09 -4.04 2.47
CA MET A 8 -16.93 -3.58 3.24
C MET A 8 -16.56 -2.15 2.85
N LEU A 9 -16.51 -1.25 3.82
CA LEU A 9 -16.01 0.12 3.64
C LEU A 9 -14.55 0.19 4.11
N LEU A 10 -13.64 0.43 3.18
CA LEU A 10 -12.21 0.65 3.43
C LEU A 10 -11.89 2.13 3.45
N ILE A 11 -11.28 2.61 4.53
CA ILE A 11 -11.05 4.03 4.77
C ILE A 11 -9.55 4.31 4.89
N LEU A 12 -9.06 5.24 4.08
CA LEU A 12 -7.80 5.96 4.32
C LEU A 12 -8.15 7.27 5.06
N PRO A 13 -7.81 7.41 6.35
CA PRO A 13 -8.12 8.63 7.09
C PRO A 13 -7.29 9.82 6.61
N ARG A 14 -7.83 11.04 6.75
CA ARG A 14 -7.11 12.26 6.39
C ARG A 14 -6.05 12.61 7.43
N ALA A 15 -5.00 13.29 6.97
CA ALA A 15 -3.99 13.90 7.84
C ALA A 15 -4.58 15.08 8.63
N GLU A 16 -4.38 15.11 9.95
CA GLU A 16 -4.72 16.28 10.77
C GLU A 16 -3.49 17.00 11.35
N VAL A 17 -2.33 16.35 11.30
CA VAL A 17 -1.06 16.90 11.79
C VAL A 17 -0.51 17.97 10.85
N ASN A 18 0.22 18.95 11.39
CA ASN A 18 0.84 20.01 10.59
C ASN A 18 1.85 19.44 9.58
N GLY A 19 1.84 19.96 8.35
CA GLY A 19 2.78 19.56 7.30
C GLY A 19 2.13 19.50 5.92
N LEU A 20 2.95 19.14 4.92
CA LEU A 20 2.53 19.08 3.51
C LEU A 20 1.29 18.19 3.34
N HIS A 21 1.23 17.03 4.01
CA HIS A 21 0.09 16.11 3.96
C HIS A 21 -1.23 16.69 4.46
N ARG A 22 -1.24 17.70 5.34
CA ARG A 22 -2.47 18.42 5.74
C ARG A 22 -2.93 19.41 4.68
N VAL A 23 -2.00 19.98 3.92
CA VAL A 23 -2.29 21.00 2.90
C VAL A 23 -2.67 20.36 1.56
N ILE A 24 -1.98 19.30 1.16
CA ILE A 24 -2.16 18.67 -0.16
C ILE A 24 -2.79 17.28 -0.10
N GLY A 25 -3.03 16.73 1.10
CA GLY A 25 -3.50 15.35 1.30
C GLY A 25 -2.41 14.30 1.07
N HIS A 26 -2.79 13.03 1.22
CA HIS A 26 -2.01 11.93 0.66
C HIS A 26 -2.30 11.87 -0.84
N ARG A 27 -1.30 12.12 -1.69
CA ARG A 27 -1.51 12.19 -3.16
C ARG A 27 -1.15 10.93 -3.92
N PHE A 28 -0.78 9.86 -3.21
CA PHE A 28 -0.66 8.54 -3.82
C PHE A 28 -1.97 7.78 -3.66
N VAL A 29 -2.29 6.96 -4.64
CA VAL A 29 -3.44 6.05 -4.55
C VAL A 29 -3.29 5.15 -3.30
N PRO A 30 -4.38 4.75 -2.65
CA PRO A 30 -4.33 3.95 -1.43
C PRO A 30 -4.02 2.47 -1.75
N LEU A 31 -2.82 2.18 -2.27
CA LEU A 31 -2.42 0.87 -2.81
C LEU A 31 -2.71 -0.29 -1.85
N ALA A 32 -2.37 -0.14 -0.56
CA ALA A 32 -2.63 -1.16 0.46
C ALA A 32 -4.13 -1.46 0.64
N LEU A 33 -4.99 -0.44 0.59
CA LEU A 33 -6.44 -0.64 0.65
C LEU A 33 -6.98 -1.24 -0.64
N MET A 34 -6.38 -0.93 -1.80
CA MET A 34 -6.75 -1.57 -3.06
C MET A 34 -6.43 -3.06 -3.05
N ALA A 35 -5.26 -3.44 -2.52
CA ALA A 35 -4.89 -4.84 -2.32
C ALA A 35 -5.86 -5.56 -1.37
N VAL A 36 -6.13 -4.99 -0.20
CA VAL A 36 -7.14 -5.54 0.73
C VAL A 36 -8.52 -5.61 0.08
N GLY A 37 -8.89 -4.62 -0.73
CA GLY A 37 -10.15 -4.58 -1.45
C GLY A 37 -10.31 -5.73 -2.42
N VAL A 38 -9.33 -5.97 -3.28
CA VAL A 38 -9.34 -7.12 -4.21
C VAL A 38 -9.46 -8.45 -3.44
N LEU A 39 -8.70 -8.61 -2.36
CA LEU A 39 -8.75 -9.83 -1.57
C LEU A 39 -10.13 -10.03 -0.91
N ALA A 40 -10.75 -8.95 -0.43
CA ALA A 40 -12.11 -9.00 0.09
C ALA A 40 -13.16 -9.30 -1.01
N GLU A 41 -12.99 -8.77 -2.22
CA GLU A 41 -13.83 -9.10 -3.38
C GLU A 41 -13.74 -10.60 -3.75
N ARG A 42 -12.53 -11.19 -3.69
CA ARG A 42 -12.32 -12.65 -3.89
C ARG A 42 -13.07 -13.48 -2.85
N GLU A 43 -13.17 -12.97 -1.63
CA GLU A 43 -13.96 -13.57 -0.55
C GLU A 43 -15.47 -13.29 -0.68
N GLY A 44 -15.93 -12.56 -1.69
CA GLY A 44 -17.34 -12.30 -1.97
C GLY A 44 -17.92 -11.06 -1.27
N TRP A 45 -17.10 -10.08 -0.93
CA TRP A 45 -17.54 -8.77 -0.41
C TRP A 45 -17.66 -7.73 -1.52
N ASP A 46 -18.65 -6.84 -1.40
CA ASP A 46 -18.70 -5.62 -2.20
C ASP A 46 -17.85 -4.55 -1.50
N VAL A 47 -16.84 -4.01 -2.18
CA VAL A 47 -15.86 -3.11 -1.55
C VAL A 47 -16.08 -1.66 -1.98
N ILE A 48 -16.02 -0.77 -1.00
CA ILE A 48 -15.99 0.69 -1.21
C ILE A 48 -14.72 1.20 -0.56
N ILE A 49 -13.84 1.83 -1.34
CA ILE A 49 -12.63 2.49 -0.82
C ILE A 49 -12.86 3.99 -0.83
N VAL A 50 -12.51 4.64 0.28
CA VAL A 50 -12.62 6.09 0.48
C VAL A 50 -11.29 6.65 0.95
N ASP A 51 -10.80 7.68 0.26
CA ASP A 51 -9.74 8.55 0.76
C ASP A 51 -10.37 9.81 1.36
N GLU A 52 -10.39 9.89 2.69
CA GLU A 52 -10.99 10.99 3.43
C GLU A 52 -10.29 12.34 3.16
N SER A 53 -9.08 12.32 2.59
CA SER A 53 -8.39 13.55 2.19
C SER A 53 -9.06 14.23 0.98
N LEU A 54 -9.87 13.50 0.22
CA LEU A 54 -10.39 13.93 -1.08
C LEU A 54 -11.92 13.91 -1.18
N GLU A 55 -12.59 13.14 -0.32
CA GLU A 55 -14.04 13.04 -0.26
C GLU A 55 -14.52 12.74 1.17
N ASP A 56 -15.77 13.09 1.44
CA ASP A 56 -16.39 12.78 2.73
C ASP A 56 -16.74 11.30 2.83
N LEU A 57 -16.79 10.78 4.06
CA LEU A 57 -17.25 9.42 4.31
C LEU A 57 -18.72 9.26 3.84
N PRO A 58 -19.03 8.24 3.03
CA PRO A 58 -20.35 8.10 2.43
C PRO A 58 -21.41 7.83 3.51
N PRO A 59 -22.64 8.34 3.36
CA PRO A 59 -23.75 8.15 4.30
C PRO A 59 -24.39 6.75 4.17
N ILE A 60 -23.57 5.71 4.19
CA ILE A 60 -23.99 4.30 4.10
C ILE A 60 -23.79 3.58 5.43
N ARG A 61 -24.52 2.47 5.60
CA ARG A 61 -24.29 1.51 6.69
C ARG A 61 -23.61 0.26 6.10
N PRO A 62 -22.27 0.17 6.11
CA PRO A 62 -21.58 -1.04 5.67
C PRO A 62 -21.76 -2.18 6.67
N ASP A 63 -21.51 -3.40 6.23
CA ASP A 63 -21.50 -4.60 7.07
C ASP A 63 -20.18 -4.74 7.84
N LEU A 64 -19.09 -4.16 7.32
CA LEU A 64 -17.77 -4.11 7.96
C LEU A 64 -17.02 -2.83 7.56
N VAL A 65 -16.27 -2.25 8.49
CA VAL A 65 -15.34 -1.14 8.22
C VAL A 65 -13.90 -1.62 8.43
N GLY A 66 -13.05 -1.42 7.42
CA GLY A 66 -11.60 -1.58 7.52
C GLY A 66 -10.91 -0.22 7.44
N ILE A 67 -9.95 0.05 8.33
CA ILE A 67 -9.20 1.31 8.30
C ILE A 67 -7.70 1.01 8.27
N SER A 68 -6.99 1.55 7.27
CA SER A 68 -5.53 1.49 7.23
C SER A 68 -4.94 2.67 8.01
N VAL A 69 -4.17 2.37 9.04
CA VAL A 69 -3.70 3.35 10.02
C VAL A 69 -2.19 3.53 9.90
N TRP A 70 -1.81 4.71 9.42
CA TRP A 70 -0.46 5.24 9.56
C TRP A 70 -0.38 6.05 10.85
N THR A 71 0.80 6.16 11.46
CA THR A 71 0.93 6.78 12.80
C THR A 71 0.39 8.21 12.83
N MET A 72 0.64 8.98 11.76
CA MET A 72 0.13 10.34 11.63
C MET A 72 -1.40 10.44 11.45
N PHE A 73 -2.07 9.33 11.13
CA PHE A 73 -3.52 9.24 10.97
C PHE A 73 -4.22 8.60 12.17
N ALA A 74 -3.48 8.02 13.13
CA ALA A 74 -4.03 7.26 14.24
C ALA A 74 -5.13 8.00 15.04
N PRO A 75 -4.94 9.28 15.45
CA PRO A 75 -5.99 10.00 16.16
C PRO A 75 -7.29 10.14 15.37
N ARG A 76 -7.21 10.39 14.05
CA ARG A 76 -8.38 10.49 13.18
C ARG A 76 -9.01 9.10 12.95
N ALA A 77 -8.19 8.09 12.69
CA ALA A 77 -8.62 6.71 12.51
C ALA A 77 -9.44 6.20 13.70
N TYR A 78 -8.97 6.45 14.93
CA TYR A 78 -9.66 6.03 16.15
C TYR A 78 -11.02 6.71 16.32
N ARG A 79 -11.14 8.02 16.05
CA ARG A 79 -12.44 8.69 16.09
C ARG A 79 -13.43 8.17 15.04
N ILE A 80 -12.93 7.83 13.84
CA ILE A 80 -13.75 7.21 12.80
C ILE A 80 -14.22 5.83 13.29
N ALA A 81 -13.30 5.01 13.78
CA ALA A 81 -13.57 3.67 14.29
C ALA A 81 -14.62 3.68 15.41
N ASP A 82 -14.42 4.51 16.43
CA ASP A 82 -15.34 4.65 17.56
C ASP A 82 -16.74 5.10 17.10
N SER A 83 -16.83 6.00 16.12
CA SER A 83 -18.11 6.45 15.54
C SER A 83 -18.86 5.31 14.82
N TYR A 84 -18.17 4.43 14.09
CA TYR A 84 -18.81 3.26 13.47
C TYR A 84 -19.22 2.21 14.51
N ARG A 85 -18.38 1.96 15.52
CA ARG A 85 -18.70 1.02 16.61
C ARG A 85 -19.91 1.47 17.44
N GLN A 86 -20.02 2.77 17.74
CA GLN A 86 -21.19 3.34 18.41
C GLN A 86 -22.50 3.11 17.64
N ARG A 87 -22.43 2.91 16.32
CA ARG A 87 -23.58 2.58 15.46
C ARG A 87 -23.83 1.06 15.35
N GLY A 88 -23.05 0.24 16.05
CA GLY A 88 -23.10 -1.22 15.99
C GLY A 88 -22.57 -1.79 14.69
N ILE A 89 -21.63 -1.11 14.04
CA ILE A 89 -20.96 -1.57 12.82
C ILE A 89 -19.57 -2.07 13.22
N PRO A 90 -19.20 -3.33 12.89
CA PRO A 90 -17.91 -3.87 13.28
C PRO A 90 -16.76 -3.16 12.55
N VAL A 91 -15.65 -2.97 13.26
CA VAL A 91 -14.46 -2.27 12.76
C VAL A 91 -13.21 -3.12 12.93
N VAL A 92 -12.42 -3.20 11.86
CA VAL A 92 -11.08 -3.78 11.84
C VAL A 92 -10.05 -2.71 11.49
N LEU A 93 -9.00 -2.57 12.31
CA LEU A 93 -7.88 -1.69 12.01
C LEU A 93 -6.67 -2.49 11.52
N GLY A 94 -5.94 -1.95 10.55
CA GLY A 94 -4.68 -2.52 10.08
C GLY A 94 -3.66 -1.43 9.72
N GLY A 95 -2.51 -1.84 9.18
CA GLY A 95 -1.46 -0.92 8.73
C GLY A 95 -0.33 -0.72 9.74
N ALA A 96 0.66 0.07 9.33
CA ALA A 96 1.95 0.21 10.03
C ALA A 96 1.82 0.56 11.52
N HIS A 97 0.92 1.49 11.85
CA HIS A 97 0.73 1.91 13.24
C HIS A 97 0.15 0.79 14.10
N VAL A 98 -0.86 0.09 13.58
CA VAL A 98 -1.53 -1.03 14.26
C VAL A 98 -0.56 -2.19 14.49
N SER A 99 0.30 -2.48 13.51
CA SER A 99 1.33 -3.52 13.65
C SER A 99 2.32 -3.23 14.77
N MET A 100 2.62 -1.95 15.03
CA MET A 100 3.57 -1.53 16.07
C MET A 100 2.91 -1.35 17.44
N LEU A 101 1.65 -0.90 17.47
CA LEU A 101 0.90 -0.58 18.69
C LEU A 101 -0.48 -1.27 18.71
N PRO A 102 -0.54 -2.62 18.62
CA PRO A 102 -1.81 -3.32 18.45
C PRO A 102 -2.73 -3.20 19.66
N GLY A 103 -2.17 -3.17 20.87
CA GLY A 103 -2.93 -3.02 22.11
C GLY A 103 -3.59 -1.64 22.22
N GLU A 104 -2.93 -0.59 21.74
CA GLU A 104 -3.51 0.76 21.68
C GLU A 104 -4.67 0.80 20.69
N ALA A 105 -4.43 0.32 19.47
CA ALA A 105 -5.41 0.33 18.39
C ALA A 105 -6.66 -0.52 18.72
N LEU A 106 -6.48 -1.68 19.35
CA LEU A 106 -7.57 -2.59 19.69
C LEU A 106 -8.59 -1.97 20.66
N ARG A 107 -8.24 -0.92 21.41
CA ARG A 107 -9.22 -0.19 22.25
C ARG A 107 -10.33 0.47 21.41
N HIS A 108 -10.05 0.75 20.14
CA HIS A 108 -10.92 1.47 19.22
C HIS A 108 -11.56 0.57 18.16
N ALA A 109 -11.31 -0.75 18.20
CA ALA A 109 -11.72 -1.70 17.16
C ALA A 109 -12.32 -2.97 17.76
N ASP A 110 -13.03 -3.75 16.94
CA ASP A 110 -13.50 -5.09 17.33
C ASP A 110 -12.41 -6.13 17.07
N ALA A 111 -11.58 -5.89 16.05
CA ALA A 111 -10.32 -6.58 15.86
C ALA A 111 -9.25 -5.71 15.19
N VAL A 112 -8.01 -6.20 15.22
CA VAL A 112 -6.88 -5.58 14.53
C VAL A 112 -6.09 -6.61 13.74
N VAL A 113 -5.54 -6.20 12.60
CA VAL A 113 -4.63 -7.00 11.78
C VAL A 113 -3.21 -6.46 11.97
N VAL A 114 -2.32 -7.32 12.47
CA VAL A 114 -0.89 -7.06 12.63
C VAL A 114 -0.14 -7.80 11.54
N GLY A 115 0.76 -7.11 10.85
CA GLY A 115 1.50 -7.68 9.72
C GLY A 115 0.71 -7.63 8.41
N GLU A 116 1.00 -8.57 7.50
CA GLU A 116 0.42 -8.58 6.16
C GLU A 116 -0.99 -9.19 6.15
N ALA A 117 -1.95 -8.46 5.58
CA ALA A 117 -3.35 -8.87 5.59
C ALA A 117 -3.59 -10.10 4.72
N GLU A 118 -2.80 -10.30 3.66
CA GLU A 118 -2.88 -11.44 2.74
C GLU A 118 -2.99 -12.79 3.47
N ALA A 119 -2.29 -12.95 4.59
CA ALA A 119 -2.23 -14.19 5.34
C ALA A 119 -3.49 -14.50 6.18
N VAL A 120 -4.27 -13.47 6.55
CA VAL A 120 -5.34 -13.59 7.56
C VAL A 120 -6.67 -12.98 7.14
N LEU A 121 -6.73 -12.26 6.02
CA LEU A 121 -7.93 -11.51 5.64
C LEU A 121 -9.15 -12.43 5.41
N ALA A 122 -8.95 -13.62 4.84
CA ALA A 122 -10.04 -14.58 4.66
C ALA A 122 -10.66 -15.00 6.01
N GLU A 123 -9.83 -15.24 7.03
CA GLU A 123 -10.29 -15.55 8.40
C GLU A 123 -11.02 -14.36 9.02
N VAL A 124 -10.46 -13.16 8.94
CA VAL A 124 -11.08 -11.92 9.43
C VAL A 124 -12.47 -11.74 8.83
N LEU A 125 -12.60 -11.94 7.51
CA LEU A 125 -13.86 -11.76 6.80
C LEU A 125 -14.88 -12.86 7.09
N ALA A 126 -14.43 -14.10 7.33
CA ALA A 126 -15.30 -15.18 7.79
C ALA A 126 -15.85 -14.89 9.19
N ASP A 127 -14.99 -14.45 10.12
CA ASP A 127 -15.39 -14.08 11.48
C ASP A 127 -16.30 -12.85 11.50
N ALA A 128 -16.07 -11.87 10.61
CA ALA A 128 -16.98 -10.73 10.44
C ALA A 128 -18.39 -11.17 10.05
N ARG A 129 -18.52 -12.14 9.12
CA ARG A 129 -19.82 -12.71 8.73
C ARG A 129 -20.50 -13.48 9.85
N ALA A 130 -19.72 -14.20 10.64
CA ALA A 130 -20.24 -14.98 11.76
C ALA A 130 -20.52 -14.13 13.01
N GLY A 131 -20.11 -12.85 13.03
CA GLY A 131 -20.22 -11.99 14.22
C GLY A 131 -19.24 -12.38 15.33
N THR A 132 -18.12 -13.02 14.98
CA THR A 132 -17.13 -13.60 15.90
C THR A 132 -15.77 -12.91 15.84
N LEU A 133 -15.66 -11.73 15.21
CA LEU A 133 -14.44 -10.92 15.19
C LEU A 133 -13.89 -10.77 16.60
N ARG A 134 -12.61 -11.11 16.77
CA ARG A 134 -11.98 -11.03 18.09
C ARG A 134 -10.50 -10.71 18.04
N GLY A 135 -10.13 -9.63 18.73
CA GLY A 135 -8.76 -9.42 19.18
C GLY A 135 -7.78 -9.13 18.04
N ILE A 136 -6.68 -9.89 18.00
CA ILE A 136 -5.53 -9.60 17.15
C ILE A 136 -5.31 -10.75 16.17
N TYR A 137 -5.55 -10.50 14.89
CA TYR A 137 -5.15 -11.38 13.79
C TYR A 137 -3.70 -11.06 13.39
N ARG A 138 -2.85 -12.07 13.30
CA ARG A 138 -1.42 -11.90 13.00
C ARG A 138 -1.09 -12.51 11.65
N GLY A 139 -0.92 -11.64 10.66
CA GLY A 139 -0.34 -12.00 9.39
C GLY A 139 1.17 -12.16 9.50
N ASN A 140 1.70 -13.18 8.83
CA ASN A 140 3.13 -13.36 8.60
C ASN A 140 3.51 -12.74 7.25
N TRP A 141 4.82 -12.57 7.01
CA TRP A 141 5.34 -12.13 5.72
C TRP A 141 5.15 -13.23 4.67
N GLN A 142 4.42 -12.92 3.61
CA GLN A 142 4.06 -13.82 2.53
C GLN A 142 4.99 -13.70 1.33
N PRO A 143 5.12 -14.70 0.46
CA PRO A 143 5.69 -14.46 -0.87
C PRO A 143 4.92 -13.33 -1.59
N MET A 144 5.59 -12.54 -2.43
CA MET A 144 4.93 -11.40 -3.11
C MET A 144 3.79 -11.88 -4.02
N GLU A 145 3.82 -13.13 -4.50
CA GLU A 145 2.76 -13.77 -5.28
C GLU A 145 1.41 -13.85 -4.55
N ALA A 146 1.41 -13.75 -3.22
CA ALA A 146 0.17 -13.67 -2.43
C ALA A 146 -0.51 -12.30 -2.55
N SER A 147 0.26 -11.25 -2.85
CA SER A 147 -0.28 -9.90 -3.02
C SER A 147 -1.00 -9.76 -4.36
N PRO A 148 -2.16 -9.07 -4.40
CA PRO A 148 -2.84 -8.75 -5.65
C PRO A 148 -1.94 -8.06 -6.65
N THR A 149 -2.10 -8.45 -7.91
CA THR A 149 -1.36 -7.88 -9.04
C THR A 149 -1.92 -6.50 -9.44
N LEU A 150 -1.18 -5.73 -10.24
CA LEU A 150 -1.66 -4.46 -10.77
C LEU A 150 -2.92 -4.66 -11.65
N ASP A 151 -2.98 -5.77 -12.38
CA ASP A 151 -4.15 -6.12 -13.19
C ASP A 151 -5.36 -6.44 -12.32
N ASP A 152 -5.19 -7.19 -11.23
CA ASP A 152 -6.26 -7.46 -10.26
C ASP A 152 -6.86 -6.16 -9.70
N MET A 153 -6.00 -5.16 -9.45
CA MET A 153 -6.39 -3.86 -8.91
C MET A 153 -6.85 -2.86 -9.99
N SER A 154 -6.87 -3.24 -11.28
CA SER A 154 -7.05 -2.28 -12.38
C SER A 154 -8.40 -1.55 -12.32
N HIS A 155 -9.49 -2.18 -11.90
CA HIS A 155 -10.81 -1.52 -11.80
C HIS A 155 -10.85 -0.52 -10.64
N LEU A 156 -10.13 -0.78 -9.56
CA LEU A 156 -10.02 0.15 -8.43
C LEU A 156 -9.22 1.39 -8.82
N TYR A 157 -8.18 1.23 -9.65
CA TYR A 157 -7.45 2.38 -10.21
C TYR A 157 -8.34 3.29 -11.05
N ASP A 158 -9.32 2.74 -11.76
CA ASP A 158 -10.24 3.52 -12.60
C ASP A 158 -11.19 4.40 -11.75
N ARG A 159 -11.34 4.10 -10.45
CA ARG A 159 -12.12 4.90 -9.48
C ARG A 159 -11.35 6.12 -8.96
N PHE A 160 -10.02 6.09 -9.01
CA PHE A 160 -9.16 7.15 -8.47
C PHE A 160 -8.64 8.06 -9.59
N PRO A 161 -9.21 9.27 -9.77
CA PRO A 161 -8.95 10.07 -10.95
C PRO A 161 -7.52 10.66 -10.96
N PRO A 162 -6.84 10.67 -12.12
CA PRO A 162 -5.43 11.09 -12.24
C PRO A 162 -5.16 12.53 -11.81
N TRP A 163 -6.14 13.43 -11.90
CA TRP A 163 -5.95 14.83 -11.49
C TRP A 163 -5.97 15.02 -9.96
N ARG A 164 -6.39 14.01 -9.19
CA ARG A 164 -6.35 14.04 -7.71
C ARG A 164 -5.15 13.31 -7.13
N TYR A 165 -4.56 12.37 -7.87
CA TYR A 165 -3.43 11.54 -7.41
C TYR A 165 -2.21 11.72 -8.31
N TRP A 166 -1.06 12.05 -7.71
CA TRP A 166 0.20 12.24 -8.41
C TRP A 166 1.38 11.67 -7.59
N PRO A 167 2.17 10.73 -8.14
CA PRO A 167 1.96 10.00 -9.40
C PRO A 167 0.67 9.18 -9.40
N GLN A 168 0.08 8.96 -10.58
CA GLN A 168 -1.21 8.26 -10.71
C GLN A 168 -1.10 6.77 -10.37
N TYR A 169 0.06 6.15 -10.64
CA TYR A 169 0.29 4.74 -10.39
C TYR A 169 1.25 4.55 -9.23
N SER A 170 0.97 3.53 -8.43
CA SER A 170 1.87 3.06 -7.39
C SER A 170 2.02 1.55 -7.54
N VAL A 171 3.25 1.08 -7.70
CA VAL A 171 3.54 -0.36 -7.78
C VAL A 171 4.55 -0.69 -6.71
N GLN A 172 4.24 -1.73 -5.95
CA GLN A 172 5.19 -2.36 -5.05
C GLN A 172 5.74 -3.60 -5.76
N THR A 173 7.01 -3.59 -6.11
CA THR A 173 7.70 -4.74 -6.71
C THR A 173 8.40 -5.56 -5.65
N THR A 174 8.74 -4.93 -4.52
CA THR A 174 9.40 -5.59 -3.40
C THR A 174 8.78 -5.24 -2.05
N ARG A 175 8.91 -6.15 -1.08
CA ARG A 175 8.65 -5.88 0.34
C ARG A 175 9.81 -6.31 1.21
N GLY A 176 10.09 -5.48 2.21
CA GLY A 176 11.19 -5.68 3.14
C GLY A 176 12.42 -4.89 2.72
N CYS A 177 13.39 -4.82 3.62
CA CYS A 177 14.67 -4.18 3.34
C CYS A 177 15.83 -5.05 3.85
N ARG A 178 16.94 -5.09 3.09
CA ARG A 178 18.18 -5.74 3.55
C ARG A 178 18.94 -4.94 4.60
N PHE A 179 18.68 -3.63 4.69
CA PHE A 179 19.33 -2.75 5.63
C PHE A 179 18.76 -2.92 7.05
N ASN A 180 19.50 -2.41 8.04
CA ASN A 180 19.13 -2.47 9.45
C ASN A 180 19.39 -1.11 10.11
N CYS A 181 18.84 -0.04 9.53
CA CYS A 181 18.99 1.31 10.08
C CYS A 181 18.27 1.41 11.45
N ASP A 182 18.94 1.94 12.47
CA ASP A 182 18.44 1.94 13.86
C ASP A 182 17.14 2.72 14.06
N TYR A 183 16.90 3.75 13.24
CA TYR A 183 15.71 4.59 13.29
C TYR A 183 14.52 4.01 12.50
N CYS A 184 14.75 2.98 11.67
CA CYS A 184 13.79 2.56 10.66
C CYS A 184 12.83 1.48 11.19
N SER A 185 11.53 1.67 10.95
CA SER A 185 10.48 0.71 11.32
C SER A 185 10.21 -0.36 10.24
N VAL A 186 10.71 -0.17 9.02
CA VAL A 186 10.40 -1.03 7.85
C VAL A 186 10.62 -2.50 8.13
N ILE A 187 11.80 -2.89 8.64
CA ILE A 187 12.12 -4.31 8.85
C ILE A 187 11.22 -4.99 9.91
N ARG A 188 10.58 -4.21 10.78
CA ARG A 188 9.61 -4.71 11.76
C ARG A 188 8.23 -4.90 11.12
N ILE A 189 7.89 -4.08 10.12
CA ILE A 189 6.58 -4.08 9.46
C ILE A 189 6.60 -5.03 8.25
N ASN A 190 7.54 -4.85 7.32
CA ASN A 190 7.64 -5.57 6.04
C ASN A 190 8.68 -6.70 6.05
N GLY A 191 9.40 -6.89 7.16
CA GLY A 191 10.37 -7.97 7.32
C GLY A 191 11.78 -7.64 6.80
N ARG A 192 12.71 -8.58 7.07
CA ARG A 192 14.11 -8.49 6.62
C ARG A 192 14.29 -9.08 5.22
N GLY A 193 15.30 -8.59 4.52
CA GLY A 193 15.61 -9.02 3.16
C GLY A 193 14.71 -8.33 2.15
N ALA A 194 14.70 -8.81 0.91
CA ALA A 194 13.81 -8.31 -0.13
C ALA A 194 13.03 -9.50 -0.70
N ARG A 195 11.71 -9.47 -0.56
CA ARG A 195 10.79 -10.38 -1.27
C ARG A 195 10.34 -9.68 -2.52
N HIS A 196 10.33 -10.40 -3.65
CA HIS A 196 10.17 -9.80 -4.97
C HIS A 196 8.97 -10.40 -5.70
N HIS A 197 8.24 -9.58 -6.44
CA HIS A 197 7.46 -10.09 -7.56
C HIS A 197 8.38 -10.47 -8.71
N ASN A 198 7.94 -11.37 -9.59
CA ASN A 198 8.62 -11.59 -10.86
C ASN A 198 8.68 -10.27 -11.66
N PRO A 199 9.88 -9.81 -12.07
CA PRO A 199 10.04 -8.50 -12.72
C PRO A 199 9.33 -8.47 -14.08
N HIS A 200 9.39 -9.54 -14.86
CA HIS A 200 8.72 -9.62 -16.15
C HIS A 200 7.20 -9.54 -16.04
N ASP A 201 6.61 -10.16 -15.02
CA ASP A 201 5.17 -10.07 -14.77
C ASP A 201 4.75 -8.66 -14.41
N VAL A 202 5.51 -7.99 -13.53
CA VAL A 202 5.29 -6.58 -13.16
C VAL A 202 5.33 -5.70 -14.40
N ILE A 203 6.35 -5.86 -15.24
CA ILE A 203 6.53 -5.03 -16.44
C ILE A 203 5.42 -5.30 -17.48
N ALA A 204 5.01 -6.55 -17.66
CA ALA A 204 3.93 -6.88 -18.58
C ALA A 204 2.60 -6.21 -18.15
N GLN A 205 2.30 -6.18 -16.85
CA GLN A 205 1.13 -5.50 -16.30
C GLN A 205 1.23 -3.98 -16.45
N LEU A 206 2.41 -3.40 -16.12
CA LEU A 206 2.66 -1.98 -16.30
C LEU A 206 2.51 -1.55 -17.77
N LYS A 207 2.99 -2.35 -18.72
CA LYS A 207 2.80 -2.10 -20.15
C LYS A 207 1.32 -2.04 -20.51
N ARG A 208 0.53 -3.07 -20.16
CA ARG A 208 -0.93 -3.09 -20.41
C ARG A 208 -1.62 -1.86 -19.81
N ARG A 209 -1.26 -1.48 -18.59
CA ARG A 209 -1.88 -0.35 -17.90
C ARG A 209 -1.53 1.00 -18.54
N THR A 210 -0.27 1.21 -18.88
CA THR A 210 0.22 2.44 -19.53
C THR A 210 -0.33 2.60 -20.95
N GLU A 211 -0.54 1.51 -21.68
CA GLU A 211 -1.19 1.53 -22.99
C GLU A 211 -2.69 1.84 -22.91
N ARG A 212 -3.38 1.34 -21.87
CA ARG A 212 -4.81 1.57 -21.64
C ARG A 212 -5.13 3.02 -21.28
N ASN A 213 -4.23 3.73 -20.61
CA ASN A 213 -4.47 5.10 -20.16
C ASN A 213 -3.34 6.04 -20.61
N ARG A 214 -3.49 6.65 -21.79
CA ARG A 214 -2.45 7.50 -22.41
C ARG A 214 -2.21 8.83 -21.68
N LEU A 215 -2.99 9.15 -20.64
CA LEU A 215 -2.83 10.32 -19.77
C LEU A 215 -2.09 9.96 -18.49
N THR A 216 -1.03 9.14 -18.60
CA THR A 216 -0.24 8.69 -17.44
C THR A 216 0.53 9.85 -16.81
N ALA A 217 0.13 10.24 -15.61
CA ALA A 217 0.79 11.26 -14.80
C ALA A 217 2.16 10.81 -14.21
N GLY A 218 2.47 9.52 -14.29
CA GLY A 218 3.72 8.94 -13.79
C GLY A 218 3.49 7.76 -12.86
N LEU A 219 4.58 7.11 -12.48
CA LEU A 219 4.61 5.91 -11.63
C LEU A 219 5.47 6.16 -10.39
N MET A 220 5.02 5.65 -9.24
CA MET A 220 5.84 5.51 -8.03
C MET A 220 6.11 4.02 -7.80
N PHE A 221 7.37 3.63 -7.75
CA PHE A 221 7.74 2.37 -7.11
C PHE A 221 7.74 2.58 -5.60
N THR A 222 6.79 1.94 -4.91
CA THR A 222 6.57 2.10 -3.46
C THR A 222 7.37 1.07 -2.64
N ASP A 223 8.48 0.61 -3.20
CA ASP A 223 9.41 -0.29 -2.54
C ASP A 223 10.11 0.44 -1.40
N ASP A 224 10.39 -0.27 -0.30
CA ASP A 224 11.04 0.32 0.86
C ASP A 224 12.45 0.85 0.53
N ASP A 225 13.16 0.15 -0.36
CA ASP A 225 14.36 0.62 -1.05
C ASP A 225 14.46 -0.06 -2.42
N PHE A 226 14.28 0.72 -3.49
CA PHE A 226 14.31 0.24 -4.87
C PHE A 226 15.66 -0.36 -5.26
N GLY A 227 16.75 0.05 -4.60
CA GLY A 227 18.11 -0.45 -4.81
C GLY A 227 18.55 -1.48 -3.76
N SER A 228 17.59 -2.08 -3.04
CA SER A 228 17.90 -3.06 -2.00
C SER A 228 18.48 -4.34 -2.59
N ASP A 229 18.07 -4.73 -3.79
CA ASP A 229 18.60 -5.86 -4.53
C ASP A 229 18.97 -5.41 -5.95
N LEU A 230 20.24 -5.12 -6.18
CA LEU A 230 20.70 -4.51 -7.44
C LEU A 230 20.56 -5.45 -8.64
N ASP A 231 20.62 -6.76 -8.42
CA ASP A 231 20.46 -7.75 -9.49
C ASP A 231 18.98 -7.75 -9.93
N TYR A 232 18.07 -7.79 -8.96
CA TYR A 232 16.63 -7.65 -9.22
C TYR A 232 16.30 -6.29 -9.89
N THR A 233 16.84 -5.19 -9.36
CA THR A 233 16.62 -3.86 -9.94
C THR A 233 17.11 -3.81 -11.39
N THR A 234 18.26 -4.42 -11.68
CA THR A 234 18.79 -4.48 -13.05
C THR A 234 17.85 -5.25 -13.97
N GLU A 235 17.42 -6.45 -13.56
CA GLU A 235 16.49 -7.28 -14.33
C GLU A 235 15.15 -6.57 -14.59
N LEU A 236 14.58 -5.91 -13.58
CA LEU A 236 13.35 -5.12 -13.69
C LEU A 236 13.51 -3.99 -14.71
N LEU A 237 14.60 -3.23 -14.65
CA LEU A 237 14.84 -2.10 -15.55
C LEU A 237 15.16 -2.55 -16.99
N GLU A 238 15.88 -3.66 -17.17
CA GLU A 238 16.10 -4.27 -18.48
C GLU A 238 14.79 -4.72 -19.10
N ALA A 239 13.92 -5.37 -18.31
CA ALA A 239 12.58 -5.74 -18.75
C ALA A 239 11.76 -4.51 -19.15
N MET A 240 11.82 -3.40 -18.40
CA MET A 240 11.12 -2.16 -18.75
C MET A 240 11.58 -1.58 -20.09
N VAL A 241 12.90 -1.55 -20.32
CA VAL A 241 13.47 -1.05 -21.58
C VAL A 241 13.08 -1.96 -22.74
N ALA A 242 13.22 -3.28 -22.58
CA ALA A 242 12.89 -4.26 -23.61
C ALA A 242 11.40 -4.24 -23.99
N ALA A 243 10.52 -4.03 -23.01
CA ALA A 243 9.09 -3.92 -23.23
C ALA A 243 8.64 -2.54 -23.75
N GLU A 244 9.56 -1.58 -23.84
CA GLU A 244 9.32 -0.18 -24.23
C GLU A 244 8.23 0.50 -23.39
N VAL A 245 8.23 0.29 -22.07
CA VAL A 245 7.23 0.91 -21.18
C VAL A 245 7.45 2.42 -21.12
N LYS A 246 6.48 3.20 -21.65
CA LYS A 246 6.56 4.66 -21.75
C LYS A 246 5.94 5.32 -20.53
N VAL A 247 6.66 5.33 -19.41
CA VAL A 247 6.23 6.02 -18.19
C VAL A 247 7.41 6.67 -17.48
N ALA A 248 7.24 7.92 -17.06
CA ALA A 248 8.17 8.54 -16.12
C ALA A 248 7.91 7.98 -14.73
N TRP A 249 8.95 7.49 -14.06
CA TRP A 249 8.79 6.86 -12.76
C TRP A 249 9.73 7.45 -11.71
N THR A 250 9.28 7.30 -10.46
CA THR A 250 9.97 7.76 -9.26
C THR A 250 10.08 6.62 -8.27
N ALA A 251 11.13 6.62 -7.46
CA ALA A 251 11.35 5.61 -6.43
C ALA A 251 12.13 6.17 -5.25
N GLN A 252 12.11 5.48 -4.12
CA GLN A 252 13.01 5.74 -3.01
C GLN A 252 14.18 4.76 -3.08
N SER A 253 15.39 5.22 -2.78
CA SER A 253 16.52 4.32 -2.69
C SER A 253 17.60 4.77 -1.69
N SER A 254 18.34 3.81 -1.16
CA SER A 254 19.59 4.08 -0.45
C SER A 254 20.64 4.70 -1.39
N ILE A 255 21.55 5.51 -0.84
CA ILE A 255 22.63 6.15 -1.61
C ILE A 255 23.58 5.14 -2.30
N GLY A 256 23.54 3.86 -1.89
CA GLY A 256 24.36 2.79 -2.45
C GLY A 256 24.23 2.65 -3.97
N ILE A 257 23.04 2.87 -4.52
CA ILE A 257 22.78 2.79 -5.97
C ILE A 257 23.67 3.76 -6.78
N ALA A 258 24.09 4.89 -6.18
CA ALA A 258 24.94 5.88 -6.84
C ALA A 258 26.36 5.38 -7.14
N ARG A 259 26.78 4.25 -6.57
CA ARG A 259 28.06 3.58 -6.85
C ARG A 259 28.05 2.79 -8.15
N HIS A 260 26.91 2.71 -8.83
CA HIS A 260 26.68 1.90 -10.04
C HIS A 260 26.24 2.81 -11.21
N PRO A 261 27.16 3.55 -11.86
CA PRO A 261 26.82 4.47 -12.95
C PRO A 261 26.08 3.81 -14.12
N GLU A 262 26.40 2.55 -14.43
CA GLU A 262 25.74 1.75 -15.44
C GLU A 262 24.27 1.48 -15.10
N LEU A 263 23.97 1.19 -13.84
CA LEU A 263 22.60 0.98 -13.36
C LEU A 263 21.82 2.30 -13.35
N LEU A 264 22.44 3.42 -12.97
CA LEU A 264 21.82 4.74 -13.08
C LEU A 264 21.52 5.11 -14.54
N ALA A 265 22.44 4.82 -15.47
CA ALA A 265 22.22 5.03 -16.89
C ALA A 265 21.07 4.15 -17.41
N LEU A 266 21.00 2.89 -16.97
CA LEU A 266 19.89 1.99 -17.27
C LEU A 266 18.56 2.52 -16.70
N ALA A 267 18.54 2.95 -15.44
CA ALA A 267 17.37 3.56 -14.80
C ALA A 267 16.87 4.77 -15.60
N ARG A 268 17.78 5.65 -16.04
CA ARG A 268 17.44 6.80 -16.89
C ARG A 268 16.84 6.38 -18.24
N ARG A 269 17.37 5.33 -18.88
CA ARG A 269 16.80 4.78 -20.13
C ARG A 269 15.43 4.17 -19.90
N ALA A 270 15.22 3.51 -18.76
CA ALA A 270 13.96 2.90 -18.35
C ALA A 270 12.89 3.91 -17.90
N GLY A 271 13.17 5.22 -17.88
CA GLY A 271 12.20 6.26 -17.55
C GLY A 271 12.30 6.86 -16.14
N CYS A 272 13.38 6.59 -15.39
CA CYS A 272 13.61 7.22 -14.09
C CYS A 272 13.63 8.74 -14.23
N SER A 273 12.76 9.42 -13.47
CA SER A 273 12.71 10.88 -13.40
C SER A 273 13.23 11.41 -12.05
N VAL A 274 12.95 10.73 -10.95
CA VAL A 274 13.37 11.14 -9.59
C VAL A 274 13.70 9.92 -8.73
N LEU A 275 14.83 9.97 -8.02
CA LEU A 275 15.14 9.08 -6.91
C LEU A 275 15.19 9.88 -5.61
N PHE A 276 14.41 9.47 -4.62
CA PHE A 276 14.52 9.99 -3.26
C PHE A 276 15.60 9.21 -2.53
N LEU A 277 16.72 9.88 -2.25
CA LEU A 277 17.89 9.25 -1.65
C LEU A 277 17.89 9.40 -0.12
N GLY A 278 17.93 8.28 0.59
CA GLY A 278 18.16 8.25 2.04
C GLY A 278 19.63 8.54 2.35
N LEU A 279 19.99 9.81 2.54
CA LEU A 279 21.34 10.22 2.96
C LEU A 279 21.52 10.10 4.47
N GLU A 280 20.54 10.58 5.24
CA GLU A 280 20.41 10.56 6.71
C GLU A 280 21.48 11.33 7.49
N SER A 281 22.75 11.08 7.18
CA SER A 281 23.89 11.77 7.77
C SER A 281 25.03 11.90 6.77
N ILE A 282 25.82 12.96 6.94
CA ILE A 282 27.08 13.18 6.21
C ILE A 282 28.31 12.87 7.07
N THR A 283 28.10 12.50 8.34
CA THR A 283 29.17 12.17 9.29
C THR A 283 29.27 10.66 9.48
N ARG A 284 30.49 10.13 9.46
CA ARG A 284 30.77 8.68 9.58
C ARG A 284 30.38 8.08 10.94
N GLU A 285 30.29 8.91 11.97
CA GLU A 285 30.00 8.49 13.35
C GLU A 285 28.51 8.21 13.61
N SER A 286 27.64 8.58 12.65
CA SER A 286 26.19 8.38 12.72
C SER A 286 25.76 6.98 12.29
#